data_AF-A0A1V5UEE4-F1
#
_entry.id   AF-A0A1V5UEE4-F1
#
_cell.length_a   1.000
_cell.length_b   1.000
_cell.length_c   1.000
_cell.angle_alpha   90.00
_cell.angle_beta   90.00
_cell.angle_gamma   90.00
#
_symmetry.space_group_name_H-M   'P 1'
#
loop_
_entity.id
_entity.type
_entity.pdbx_description
1 polymer ?
#
loop_
_entity_poly.entity_id
_entity_poly.type
_entity_poly.pdbx_seq_one_letter_code
_entity_poly.pdbx_strand_id
1 'polypeptide(L)' 'MKRKVYKQIEVAKMIGVHRNSVYRWVRDGKIKSVLVAGVRMIPASEIEKLTGAE' A
#
# COMPACT_ATOMS: atom_id res chain seq x y z
N MET A 1 2.32 -8.19 17.29
CA MET A 1 3.36 -7.78 16.31
C MET A 1 2.66 -7.04 15.17
N LYS A 2 2.79 -5.71 15.04
CA LYS A 2 2.14 -4.95 13.96
C LYS A 2 2.71 -5.41 12.61
N ARG A 3 1.86 -5.72 11.63
CA ARG A 3 2.30 -6.00 10.24
C ARG A 3 2.97 -4.74 9.69
N LYS A 4 4.18 -4.90 9.12
CA LYS A 4 4.93 -3.80 8.52
C LYS A 4 4.60 -3.58 7.03
N VAL A 5 3.88 -4.51 6.41
CA VAL A 5 3.54 -4.52 4.99
C VAL A 5 2.13 -5.06 4.77
N TYR A 6 1.46 -4.58 3.73
CA TYR A 6 0.08 -4.92 3.38
C TYR A 6 -0.05 -5.22 1.88
N LYS A 7 -0.91 -6.17 1.50
CA LYS A 7 -1.23 -6.38 0.08
C LYS A 7 -1.99 -5.16 -0.46
N GLN A 8 -1.90 -4.91 -1.77
CA GLN A 8 -2.64 -3.80 -2.41
C GLN A 8 -4.14 -3.82 -2.13
N ILE A 9 -4.75 -5.01 -2.03
CA ILE A 9 -6.17 -5.16 -1.69
C ILE A 9 -6.47 -4.80 -0.22
N GLU A 10 -5.53 -5.06 0.69
CA GLU A 10 -5.68 -4.67 2.10
C GLU A 10 -5.56 -3.14 2.24
N VAL A 11 -4.59 -2.54 1.55
CA VAL A 11 -4.44 -1.07 1.48
C VAL A 11 -5.71 -0.43 0.93
N ALA A 12 -6.23 -0.93 -0.18
CA ALA A 12 -7.46 -0.44 -0.80
C ALA A 12 -8.65 -0.44 0.17
N LYS A 13 -8.83 -1.54 0.93
CA LYS A 13 -9.86 -1.65 1.96
C LYS A 13 -9.64 -0.68 3.12
N MET A 14 -8.40 -0.51 3.56
CA MET A 14 -8.04 0.35 4.70
C MET A 14 -8.32 1.83 4.44
N ILE A 15 -8.08 2.29 3.20
CA ILE A 15 -8.24 3.69 2.81
C ILE A 15 -9.55 3.97 2.05
N GLY A 16 -10.41 2.96 1.85
CA GLY A 16 -11.71 3.12 1.20
C GLY A 16 -11.65 3.42 -0.30
N VAL A 17 -10.67 2.91 -1.03
CA VAL A 17 -10.54 3.10 -2.50
C VAL A 17 -10.60 1.79 -3.26
N HIS A 18 -10.83 1.88 -4.57
CA HIS A 18 -10.79 0.71 -5.44
C HIS A 18 -9.35 0.16 -5.58
N ARG A 19 -9.19 -1.17 -5.66
CA ARG A 19 -7.88 -1.84 -5.81
C ARG A 19 -7.07 -1.31 -7.01
N ASN A 20 -7.71 -0.97 -8.12
CA ASN A 20 -7.01 -0.42 -9.29
C ASN A 20 -6.39 0.95 -9.01
N SER A 21 -6.95 1.75 -8.09
CA SER A 21 -6.32 3.02 -7.69
C SER A 21 -4.96 2.75 -7.05
N VAL A 22 -4.91 1.80 -6.11
CA VAL A 22 -3.66 1.38 -5.45
C VAL A 22 -2.67 0.79 -6.46
N TYR A 23 -3.14 -0.05 -7.40
CA TYR A 23 -2.29 -0.58 -8.46
C TYR A 23 -1.69 0.55 -9.33
N ARG A 24 -2.50 1.53 -9.75
CA ARG A 24 -2.04 2.67 -10.56
C ARG A 24 -1.03 3.50 -9.79
N TRP A 25 -1.25 3.77 -8.51
CA TRP A 25 -0.29 4.53 -7.70
C TRP A 25 1.06 3.83 -7.57
N VAL A 26 1.05 2.50 -7.41
CA VAL A 26 2.30 1.71 -7.39
C VAL A 26 2.98 1.70 -8.76
N ARG A 27 2.22 1.53 -9.84
CA ARG A 27 2.73 1.55 -11.22
C ARG A 27 3.32 2.91 -11.60
N ASP A 28 2.63 3.98 -11.23
CA ASP A 28 2.98 5.37 -11.54
C ASP A 28 4.04 5.93 -10.56
N GLY A 29 4.51 5.13 -9.60
CA GLY A 29 5.57 5.50 -8.66
C GLY A 29 5.14 6.44 -7.51
N LYS A 30 3.83 6.69 -7.34
CA LYS A 30 3.27 7.52 -6.26
C LYS A 30 3.41 6.86 -4.88
N ILE A 31 3.43 5.54 -4.83
CA ILE A 31 3.59 4.75 -3.60
C ILE A 31 4.65 3.69 -3.84
N LYS A 32 5.59 3.56 -2.91
CA LYS A 32 6.59 2.48 -2.95
C LYS A 32 5.98 1.14 -2.61
N SER A 33 6.52 0.09 -3.20
CA SER A 33 6.17 -1.29 -2.89
C SER A 33 7.42 -2.14 -2.77
N VAL A 34 7.31 -3.21 -1.99
CA VAL A 34 8.37 -4.20 -1.76
C VAL A 34 7.90 -5.58 -2.19
N LEU A 35 8.81 -6.43 -2.64
CA LEU A 35 8.55 -7.84 -2.88
C LEU A 35 8.83 -8.63 -1.60
N VAL A 36 7.82 -9.33 -1.10
CA VAL A 36 7.93 -10.20 0.08
C VAL A 36 7.48 -11.59 -0.33
N ALA A 37 8.41 -12.55 -0.37
CA ALA A 37 8.15 -13.92 -0.82
C ALA A 37 7.44 -13.97 -2.20
N GLY A 38 7.87 -13.13 -3.15
CA GLY A 38 7.28 -13.04 -4.49
C GLY A 38 5.97 -12.24 -4.59
N VAL A 39 5.42 -11.77 -3.47
CA VAL A 39 4.20 -10.97 -3.44
C VAL A 39 4.53 -9.49 -3.30
N ARG A 40 3.98 -8.66 -4.20
CA ARG A 40 4.12 -7.20 -4.10
C ARG A 40 3.24 -6.65 -2.98
N MET A 41 3.86 -6.03 -1.99
CA MET A 41 3.22 -5.46 -0.81
C MET A 41 3.61 -3.99 -0.62
N ILE A 42 2.79 -3.24 0.09
CA ILE A 42 2.97 -1.83 0.40
C ILE A 42 3.38 -1.70 1.86
N PRO A 43 4.51 -1.05 2.18
CA PRO A 43 4.92 -0.77 3.54
C PRO A 43 3.89 0.08 4.30
N ALA A 44 3.72 -0.16 5.60
CA ALA A 44 2.83 0.62 6.45
C ALA A 44 3.15 2.13 6.40
N SER A 45 4.45 2.48 6.36
CA SER A 45 4.93 3.85 6.25
C SER A 45 4.43 4.59 5.01
N GLU A 46 4.15 3.87 3.92
CA GLU A 46 3.59 4.49 2.73
C GLU A 46 2.08 4.72 2.86
N ILE A 47 1.40 3.89 3.65
CA ILE A 47 -0.03 4.07 3.95
C ILE A 47 -0.22 5.27 4.87
N GLU A 48 0.62 5.40 5.91
CA GLU A 48 0.60 6.54 6.86
C GLU A 48 0.76 7.89 6.13
N LYS A 49 1.67 7.95 5.14
CA LYS A 49 1.84 9.12 4.25
C LYS A 49 0.61 9.45 3.42
N LEU A 50 -0.14 8.45 2.97
CA LEU A 50 -1.35 8.67 2.16
C LEU A 50 -2.52 9.18 3.00
N THR A 51 -2.60 8.75 4.27
CA THR A 51 -3.67 9.14 5.18
C THR A 51 -3.43 10.47 5.88
N GLY A 52 -2.25 11.09 5.72
CA GLY A 52 -1.92 12.37 6.32
C GLY A 52 -1.86 12.33 7.86
N ALA A 53 -1.60 11.17 8.44
CA ALA A 53 -1.32 11.04 9.86
C ALA A 53 0.14 11.45 10.10
N GLU A 54 0.34 12.76 10.29
CA GLU A 54 1.58 13.33 10.85
C GLU A 54 1.54 13.28 12.39
#